data_AF-X0W8N3-F1
#
_entry.id   AF-X0W8N3-F1
#
_cell.length_a   1.000
_cell.length_b   1.000
_cell.length_c   1.000
_cell.angle_alpha   90.00
_cell.angle_beta   90.00
_cell.angle_gamma   90.00
#
_symmetry.space_group_name_H-M   'P 1'
#
loop_
_entity.id
_entity.type
_entity.pdbx_description
1 polymer ?
#
loop_
_entity_poly.entity_id
_entity_poly.type
_entity_poly.pdbx_seq_one_letter_code
_entity_poly.pdbx_strand_id
1 'polypeptide(L)'
;MKTKKLKAELRKKREKPVINRDDWVSTGSVLLNLACSGRSYGGFAKGHYYFVVGDTASGKTFLSLTCLAEASINPNFDDYRFIYDNGEDGALMNIARFFGQRVADRMEPPAMENGEPVFSRLAEDMYFHLDDAVEDGRPFIYIQDSMDVLDSEQA
;
A
#
# COMPACT_ATOMS: atom_id res chain seq x y z
N MET A 1 23.03 -24.63 21.37
CA MET A 1 23.42 -23.22 21.57
C MET A 1 22.56 -22.25 20.73
N LYS A 2 22.26 -22.54 19.45
CA LYS A 2 21.39 -21.72 18.58
C LYS A 2 19.95 -21.49 19.12
N THR A 3 19.30 -22.51 19.67
CA THR A 3 17.88 -22.43 20.09
C THR A 3 17.64 -21.49 21.28
N LYS A 4 18.57 -21.43 22.24
CA LYS A 4 18.47 -20.52 23.39
C LYS A 4 18.64 -19.06 22.96
N LYS A 5 19.52 -18.79 21.99
CA LYS A 5 19.74 -17.45 21.42
C LYS A 5 18.52 -16.98 20.62
N LEU A 6 17.97 -17.84 19.75
CA LEU A 6 16.74 -17.54 18.99
C LEU A 6 15.55 -17.26 19.93
N LYS A 7 15.37 -18.08 20.97
CA LYS A 7 14.33 -17.87 21.98
C LYS A 7 14.49 -16.55 22.74
N ALA A 8 15.72 -16.10 22.98
CA ALA A 8 16.00 -14.83 23.63
C ALA A 8 15.70 -13.64 22.69
N GLU A 9 16.06 -13.76 21.41
CA GLU A 9 15.78 -12.73 20.40
C GLU A 9 14.28 -12.57 20.15
N LEU A 10 13.53 -13.68 20.02
CA LEU A 10 12.07 -13.65 19.84
C LEU A 10 11.32 -13.10 21.06
N ARG A 11 11.93 -13.15 22.26
CA ARG A 11 11.36 -12.62 23.51
C ARG A 11 11.78 -11.19 23.81
N LYS A 12 12.70 -10.62 23.03
CA LYS A 12 13.13 -9.24 23.22
C LYS A 12 11.94 -8.33 22.94
N LYS A 13 11.53 -7.54 23.93
CA LYS A 13 10.48 -6.53 23.74
C LYS A 13 10.93 -5.59 22.64
N ARG A 14 10.24 -5.62 21.50
CA ARG A 14 10.46 -4.65 20.43
C ARG A 14 10.00 -3.30 20.95
N GLU A 15 10.89 -2.31 20.91
CA GLU A 15 10.48 -0.93 21.12
C GLU A 15 9.48 -0.56 20.03
N LYS A 16 8.35 0.02 20.42
CA LYS A 16 7.39 0.48 19.44
C LYS A 16 7.99 1.73 18.78
N PRO A 17 8.16 1.76 17.46
CA PRO A 17 8.63 2.96 16.80
C PRO A 17 7.67 4.12 17.11
N VAL A 18 8.23 5.29 17.39
CA VAL A 18 7.46 6.51 17.55
C VAL A 18 7.08 7.01 16.17
N ILE A 19 5.78 7.12 15.90
CA ILE A 19 5.26 7.63 14.62
C ILE A 19 5.22 9.16 14.71
N ASN A 20 6.09 9.82 13.96
CA ASN A 20 6.17 11.27 13.87
C ASN A 20 5.13 11.80 12.87
N ARG A 21 4.94 13.13 12.83
CA ARG A 21 4.01 13.76 11.90
C ARG A 21 4.34 13.44 10.43
N ASP A 22 5.61 13.38 10.10
CA ASP A 22 6.13 13.12 8.75
C ASP A 22 5.94 11.66 8.29
N ASP A 23 5.51 10.79 9.21
CA ASP A 23 5.22 9.40 8.92
C ASP A 23 3.76 9.16 8.49
N TRP A 24 2.96 10.22 8.34
CA TRP A 24 1.54 10.11 7.98
C TRP A 24 1.23 10.58 6.56
N VAL A 25 0.32 9.86 5.91
CA VAL A 25 -0.38 10.25 4.69
C VAL A 25 -1.82 10.61 5.04
N SER A 26 -2.30 11.71 4.46
CA SER A 26 -3.68 12.16 4.54
C SER A 26 -4.58 11.27 3.70
N THR A 27 -5.82 11.08 4.13
CA THR A 27 -6.87 10.38 3.36
C THR A 27 -7.52 11.27 2.30
N GLY A 28 -7.10 12.53 2.19
CA GLY A 28 -7.79 13.58 1.42
C GLY A 28 -9.01 14.19 2.14
N SER A 29 -9.38 13.65 3.30
CA SER A 29 -10.47 14.16 4.15
C SER A 29 -10.01 14.36 5.58
N VAL A 30 -10.07 15.60 6.08
CA VAL A 30 -9.71 15.93 7.48
C VAL A 30 -10.60 15.17 8.46
N LEU A 31 -11.89 15.00 8.15
CA LEU A 31 -12.82 14.27 9.00
C LEU A 31 -12.44 12.79 9.08
N LEU A 32 -12.06 12.18 7.96
CA LEU A 32 -11.63 10.79 7.93
C LEU A 32 -10.26 10.61 8.62
N ASN A 33 -9.33 11.55 8.46
CA ASN A 33 -8.06 11.55 9.20
C ASN A 33 -8.30 11.52 10.72
N LEU A 34 -9.20 12.37 11.22
CA LEU A 34 -9.57 12.41 12.64
C LEU A 34 -10.24 11.10 13.10
N ALA A 35 -11.11 10.51 12.28
CA ALA A 35 -11.77 9.25 12.60
C ALA A 35 -10.78 8.08 12.66
N CYS A 36 -9.79 8.03 11.77
CA CYS A 36 -8.80 6.95 11.72
C CYS A 36 -7.71 7.08 12.79
N SER A 37 -7.21 8.29 13.04
CA SER A 37 -5.97 8.48 13.82
C SER A 37 -6.09 9.51 14.95
N GLY A 38 -7.20 10.23 15.06
CA GLY A 38 -7.35 11.39 15.95
C GLY A 38 -6.50 12.60 15.53
N ARG A 39 -5.91 12.60 14.33
CA ARG A 39 -5.05 13.68 13.83
C ARG A 39 -5.69 14.29 12.60
N SER A 40 -5.66 15.61 12.47
CA SER A 40 -6.20 16.30 11.29
C SER A 40 -5.35 16.09 10.03
N TYR A 41 -4.07 15.80 10.19
CA TYR A 41 -3.07 15.79 9.10
C TYR A 41 -2.82 14.42 8.46
N GLY A 42 -3.42 13.34 8.97
CA GLY A 42 -3.08 12.00 8.48
C GLY A 42 -4.04 10.91 8.95
N GLY A 43 -4.35 9.97 8.05
CA GLY A 43 -5.14 8.77 8.36
C GLY A 43 -4.34 7.48 8.27
N PHE A 44 -3.30 7.45 7.43
CA PHE A 44 -2.44 6.29 7.20
C PHE A 44 -1.02 6.60 7.68
N ALA A 45 -0.37 5.67 8.38
CA ALA A 45 0.98 5.78 8.90
C ALA A 45 1.92 4.81 8.16
N LYS A 46 3.18 5.19 8.00
CA LYS A 46 4.23 4.33 7.42
C LYS A 46 4.35 3.00 8.18
N GLY A 47 4.66 1.93 7.45
CA GLY A 47 4.92 0.60 8.03
C GLY A 47 3.68 -0.09 8.59
N HIS A 48 2.48 0.30 8.15
CA HIS A 48 1.22 -0.31 8.56
C HIS A 48 0.48 -0.90 7.36
N TYR A 49 -0.32 -1.92 7.64
CA TYR A 49 -1.27 -2.51 6.70
C TYR A 49 -2.67 -2.01 7.02
N TYR A 50 -3.42 -1.58 6.01
CA TYR A 50 -4.77 -1.03 6.15
C TYR A 50 -5.74 -1.85 5.31
N PHE A 51 -6.79 -2.35 5.95
CA PHE A 51 -7.86 -3.07 5.26
C PHE A 51 -9.08 -2.15 5.10
N VAL A 52 -9.40 -1.79 3.87
CA VAL A 52 -10.54 -0.92 3.53
C VAL A 52 -11.70 -1.79 3.10
N VAL A 53 -12.72 -1.89 3.96
CA VAL A 53 -13.88 -2.76 3.76
C VAL A 53 -15.12 -1.94 3.43
N GLY A 54 -15.90 -2.43 2.47
CA GLY A 54 -17.19 -1.88 2.11
C GLY A 54 -17.74 -2.51 0.84
N ASP A 55 -19.01 -2.29 0.56
CA ASP A 55 -19.70 -2.85 -0.60
C ASP A 55 -19.03 -2.44 -1.93
N THR A 56 -19.30 -3.16 -3.00
CA THR A 56 -18.92 -2.76 -4.36
C THR A 56 -19.41 -1.34 -4.65
N ALA A 57 -18.60 -0.54 -5.34
CA ALA A 57 -18.88 0.87 -5.65
C ALA A 57 -19.05 1.83 -4.44
N SER A 58 -18.64 1.43 -3.23
CA SER A 58 -18.60 2.33 -2.06
C SER A 58 -17.44 3.34 -2.06
N GLY A 59 -16.58 3.31 -3.08
CA GLY A 59 -15.47 4.25 -3.25
C GLY A 59 -14.11 3.80 -2.72
N LYS A 60 -13.94 2.50 -2.40
CA LYS A 60 -12.67 1.92 -1.89
C LYS A 60 -11.47 2.27 -2.77
N THR A 61 -11.51 1.90 -4.04
CA THR A 61 -10.46 2.21 -5.04
C THR A 61 -10.19 3.70 -5.13
N PHE A 62 -11.25 4.53 -5.13
CA PHE A 62 -11.10 5.99 -5.19
C PHE A 62 -10.37 6.53 -3.96
N LEU A 63 -10.69 6.03 -2.76
CA LEU A 63 -10.00 6.40 -1.52
C LEU A 63 -8.54 5.94 -1.53
N SER A 64 -8.26 4.71 -1.98
CA SER A 64 -6.90 4.17 -2.08
C SER A 64 -6.04 4.98 -3.07
N LEU A 65 -6.56 5.33 -4.24
CA LEU A 65 -5.85 6.17 -5.20
C LEU A 65 -5.72 7.63 -4.74
N THR A 66 -6.66 8.12 -3.92
CA THR A 66 -6.53 9.42 -3.25
C THR A 66 -5.36 9.41 -2.24
N CYS A 67 -5.09 8.28 -1.58
CA CYS A 67 -3.89 8.14 -0.74
C CYS A 67 -2.61 8.34 -1.56
N LEU A 68 -2.53 7.78 -2.78
CA LEU A 68 -1.39 8.03 -3.67
C LEU A 68 -1.30 9.50 -4.10
N ALA A 69 -2.43 10.14 -4.38
CA ALA A 69 -2.48 11.56 -4.71
C ALA A 69 -1.90 12.42 -3.57
N GLU A 70 -2.35 12.20 -2.34
CA GLU A 70 -1.86 12.91 -1.15
C GLU A 70 -0.39 12.60 -0.86
N ALA A 71 0.07 11.36 -1.08
CA ALA A 71 1.47 11.00 -0.98
C ALA A 71 2.33 11.67 -2.08
N SER A 72 1.79 11.83 -3.30
CA SER A 72 2.52 12.39 -4.45
C SER A 72 2.90 13.87 -4.33
N ILE A 73 2.24 14.58 -3.43
CA ILE A 73 2.48 16.00 -3.12
C ILE A 73 3.18 16.19 -1.76
N ASN A 74 3.45 15.10 -1.03
CA ASN A 74 4.12 15.12 0.26
C ASN A 74 5.60 14.75 0.09
N PRO A 75 6.55 15.69 0.34
CA PRO A 75 7.98 15.44 0.17
C PRO A 75 8.54 14.26 0.97
N ASN A 76 7.88 13.90 2.09
CA ASN A 76 8.26 12.75 2.92
C ASN A 76 8.00 11.38 2.26
N PHE A 77 7.42 11.39 1.05
CA PHE A 77 7.07 10.22 0.24
C PHE A 77 7.58 10.33 -1.20
N ASP A 78 8.50 11.25 -1.51
CA ASP A 78 9.01 11.44 -2.88
C ASP A 78 9.77 10.21 -3.42
N ASP A 79 10.45 9.48 -2.53
CA ASP A 79 11.22 8.27 -2.83
C ASP A 79 10.40 6.97 -2.76
N TYR A 80 9.10 7.07 -2.46
CA TYR A 80 8.23 5.90 -2.35
C TYR A 80 7.77 5.41 -3.74
N ARG A 81 7.86 4.09 -3.94
CA ARG A 81 7.21 3.41 -5.07
C ARG A 81 5.69 3.40 -4.86
N PHE A 82 4.94 3.61 -5.93
CA PHE A 82 3.47 3.50 -5.91
C PHE A 82 3.07 2.23 -6.65
N ILE A 83 2.93 1.14 -5.91
CA ILE A 83 2.60 -0.16 -6.47
C ILE A 83 1.09 -0.34 -6.44
N TYR A 84 0.49 -0.47 -7.61
CA TYR A 84 -0.95 -0.74 -7.77
C TYR A 84 -1.15 -2.12 -8.38
N ASP A 85 -1.55 -3.07 -7.54
CA ASP A 85 -1.80 -4.44 -7.92
C ASP A 85 -3.29 -4.62 -8.28
N ASN A 86 -3.57 -4.46 -9.56
CA ASN A 86 -4.90 -4.38 -10.15
C ASN A 86 -5.41 -5.76 -10.61
N GLY A 87 -5.51 -6.72 -9.70
CA GLY A 87 -6.04 -8.05 -10.03
C GLY A 87 -7.51 -8.01 -10.49
N GLU A 88 -8.28 -7.00 -10.07
CA GLU A 88 -9.71 -6.84 -10.41
C GLU A 88 -9.96 -6.23 -11.80
N ASP A 89 -8.94 -5.62 -12.42
CA ASP A 89 -9.07 -4.83 -13.66
C ASP A 89 -10.19 -3.76 -13.60
N GLY A 90 -10.50 -3.28 -12.39
CA GLY A 90 -11.67 -2.44 -12.12
C GLY A 90 -11.39 -0.93 -12.24
N ALA A 91 -10.14 -0.50 -12.12
CA ALA A 91 -9.77 0.92 -12.12
C ALA A 91 -9.53 1.49 -13.53
N LEU A 92 -10.54 1.37 -14.41
CA LEU A 92 -10.52 1.91 -15.79
C LEU A 92 -10.66 3.45 -15.86
N MET A 93 -10.25 4.15 -14.81
CA MET A 93 -10.37 5.60 -14.69
C MET A 93 -9.12 6.32 -15.20
N ASN A 94 -9.29 7.55 -15.68
CA ASN A 94 -8.15 8.37 -16.09
C ASN A 94 -7.40 8.88 -14.84
N ILE A 95 -6.32 8.18 -14.47
CA ILE A 95 -5.54 8.45 -13.26
C ILE A 95 -5.03 9.89 -13.22
N ALA A 96 -4.45 10.38 -14.32
CA ALA A 96 -3.93 11.74 -14.40
C ALA A 96 -5.02 12.80 -14.16
N ARG A 97 -6.23 12.57 -14.68
CA ARG A 97 -7.37 13.47 -14.51
C ARG A 97 -7.91 13.50 -13.08
N PHE A 98 -8.00 12.35 -12.42
CA PHE A 98 -8.65 12.25 -11.11
C PHE A 98 -7.68 12.40 -9.93
N PHE A 99 -6.46 11.89 -10.04
CA PHE A 99 -5.47 11.82 -8.96
C PHE A 99 -4.19 12.61 -9.27
N GLY A 100 -4.08 13.16 -10.49
CA GLY A 100 -2.97 14.02 -10.90
C GLY A 100 -1.87 13.29 -11.67
N GLN A 101 -1.14 14.05 -12.48
CA GLN A 101 -0.08 13.50 -13.35
C GLN A 101 1.04 12.82 -12.55
N ARG A 102 1.39 13.34 -11.37
CA ARG A 102 2.42 12.75 -10.51
C ARG A 102 2.10 11.33 -10.07
N VAL A 103 0.82 11.03 -9.84
CA VAL A 103 0.39 9.66 -9.53
C VAL A 103 0.53 8.79 -10.77
N ALA A 104 0.02 9.25 -11.91
CA ALA A 104 0.09 8.52 -13.17
C ALA A 104 1.53 8.18 -13.59
N ASP A 105 2.49 9.10 -13.38
CA ASP A 105 3.90 8.90 -13.76
C ASP A 105 4.66 7.95 -12.80
N ARG A 106 4.21 7.86 -11.54
CA ARG A 106 4.89 7.09 -10.48
C ARG A 106 4.26 5.73 -10.21
N MET A 107 3.01 5.55 -10.61
CA MET A 107 2.27 4.32 -10.40
C MET A 107 2.81 3.22 -11.30
N GLU A 108 3.08 2.07 -10.72
CA GLU A 108 3.63 0.90 -11.39
C GLU A 108 2.89 -0.37 -10.95
N PRO A 109 2.84 -1.41 -11.80
CA PRO A 109 2.36 -2.73 -11.39
C PRO A 109 3.36 -3.36 -10.39
N PRO A 110 2.95 -4.42 -9.66
CA PRO A 110 3.86 -5.09 -8.74
C PRO A 110 5.05 -5.75 -9.45
N ALA A 111 4.82 -6.25 -10.67
CA ALA A 111 5.87 -6.82 -11.52
C ALA A 111 5.65 -6.51 -13.01
N MET A 112 6.74 -6.63 -13.77
CA MET A 112 6.76 -6.52 -15.23
C MET A 112 7.43 -7.75 -15.81
N GLU A 113 6.75 -8.46 -16.72
CA GLU A 113 7.31 -9.60 -17.45
C GLU A 113 7.23 -9.33 -18.95
N ASN A 114 8.38 -9.40 -19.63
CA ASN A 114 8.47 -9.14 -21.08
C ASN A 114 7.87 -7.79 -21.53
N GLY A 115 7.84 -6.80 -20.63
CA GLY A 115 7.27 -5.47 -20.90
C GLY A 115 5.78 -5.34 -20.63
N GLU A 116 5.12 -6.40 -20.16
CA GLU A 116 3.71 -6.40 -19.78
C GLU A 116 3.55 -6.41 -18.26
N PRO A 117 2.51 -5.74 -17.72
CA PRO A 117 2.23 -5.75 -16.29
C PRO A 117 1.76 -7.14 -15.84
N VAL A 118 2.32 -7.62 -14.74
CA VAL A 118 1.85 -8.83 -14.06
C VAL A 118 1.20 -8.42 -12.75
N PHE A 119 -0.04 -8.84 -12.54
CA PHE A 119 -0.84 -8.59 -11.35
C PHE A 119 -1.09 -9.90 -10.61
N SER A 120 -1.30 -9.82 -9.30
CA SER A 120 -1.55 -10.98 -8.47
C SER A 120 -2.89 -11.62 -8.79
N ARG A 121 -2.90 -12.95 -8.99
CA ARG A 121 -4.12 -13.75 -9.12
C ARG A 121 -4.31 -14.69 -7.94
N LEU A 122 -3.20 -15.18 -7.39
CA LEU A 122 -3.18 -15.98 -6.18
C LEU A 122 -2.75 -15.14 -4.99
N ALA A 123 -3.17 -15.55 -3.79
CA ALA A 123 -2.67 -14.95 -2.56
C ALA A 123 -1.13 -15.05 -2.46
N GLU A 124 -0.55 -16.16 -2.94
CA GLU A 124 0.89 -16.38 -3.01
C GLU A 124 1.59 -15.36 -3.92
N ASP A 125 1.00 -15.03 -5.09
CA ASP A 125 1.56 -14.03 -6.02
C ASP A 125 1.72 -12.68 -5.30
N MET A 126 0.69 -12.26 -4.56
CA MET A 126 0.71 -11.01 -3.81
C MET A 126 1.82 -11.02 -2.75
N TYR A 127 2.02 -12.14 -2.05
CA TYR A 127 3.11 -12.26 -1.07
C TYR A 127 4.48 -12.24 -1.73
N PHE A 128 4.67 -12.90 -2.88
CA PHE A 128 5.93 -12.84 -3.62
C PHE A 128 6.23 -11.44 -4.12
N HIS A 129 5.25 -10.74 -4.68
CA HIS A 129 5.40 -9.35 -5.09
C HIS A 129 5.73 -8.41 -3.90
N LEU A 130 5.13 -8.64 -2.74
CA LEU A 130 5.47 -7.91 -1.51
C LEU A 130 6.91 -8.18 -1.06
N ASP A 131 7.34 -9.44 -1.10
CA ASP A 131 8.72 -9.82 -0.76
C ASP A 131 9.71 -9.17 -1.73
N ASP A 132 9.45 -9.21 -3.04
CA ASP A 132 10.26 -8.54 -4.07
C ASP A 132 10.33 -7.02 -3.84
N ALA A 133 9.20 -6.39 -3.47
CA ALA A 133 9.17 -4.96 -3.15
C ALA A 133 10.00 -4.63 -1.89
N VAL A 134 10.04 -5.53 -0.91
CA VAL A 134 10.89 -5.41 0.27
C VAL A 134 12.37 -5.61 -0.08
N GLU A 135 12.70 -6.59 -0.94
CA GLU A 135 14.07 -6.89 -1.36
C GLU A 135 14.68 -5.78 -2.23
N ASP A 136 13.88 -5.09 -3.05
CA ASP A 136 14.29 -3.89 -3.80
C ASP A 136 14.80 -2.76 -2.88
N GLY A 137 14.35 -2.73 -1.62
CA GLY A 137 14.89 -1.87 -0.57
C GLY A 137 14.44 -0.41 -0.63
N ARG A 138 13.75 0.02 -1.69
CA ARG A 138 13.07 1.32 -1.72
C ARG A 138 11.76 1.25 -0.91
N PRO A 139 11.38 2.31 -0.19
CA PRO A 139 10.09 2.34 0.47
C PRO A 139 8.95 2.33 -0.56
N PHE A 140 7.79 1.82 -0.18
CA PHE A 140 6.66 1.69 -1.10
C PHE A 140 5.31 1.89 -0.41
N ILE A 141 4.32 2.28 -1.21
CA ILE A 141 2.90 2.18 -0.90
C ILE A 141 2.36 1.11 -1.86
N TYR A 142 1.83 0.02 -1.30
CA TYR A 142 1.26 -1.09 -2.06
C TYR A 142 -0.26 -1.10 -1.88
N ILE A 143 -0.98 -1.11 -2.99
CA ILE A 143 -2.44 -1.22 -3.00
C ILE A 143 -2.81 -2.50 -3.76
N GLN A 144 -3.40 -3.45 -3.05
CA GLN A 144 -4.06 -4.62 -3.63
C GLN A 144 -5.53 -4.28 -3.91
N ASP A 145 -5.92 -4.26 -5.19
CA ASP A 145 -7.30 -3.99 -5.62
C ASP A 145 -7.84 -5.15 -6.46
N SER A 146 -8.56 -6.10 -5.87
CA SER A 146 -8.91 -6.23 -4.45
C SER A 146 -8.44 -7.56 -3.86
N MET A 147 -8.54 -7.69 -2.54
CA MET A 147 -8.25 -8.95 -1.85
C MET A 147 -9.22 -10.07 -2.25
N ASP A 148 -10.45 -9.72 -2.62
CA ASP A 148 -11.50 -10.69 -2.96
C ASP A 148 -11.28 -11.36 -4.32
N VAL A 149 -10.38 -10.79 -5.15
CA VAL A 149 -10.01 -11.35 -6.45
C VAL A 149 -8.93 -12.43 -6.35
N LEU A 150 -8.23 -12.49 -5.21
CA LEU A 150 -7.14 -13.43 -5.02
C LEU A 150 -7.70 -14.82 -4.72
N ASP A 151 -7.32 -15.77 -5.55
CA ASP A 151 -7.63 -17.18 -5.34
C ASP A 151 -6.59 -17.84 -4.41
N SER A 152 -6.96 -18.99 -3.86
CA SER A 152 -6.10 -19.86 -3.05
C SER A 152 -5.95 -21.26 -3.63
N GLU A 153 -6.69 -21.59 -4.70
CA GLU A 153 -6.54 -22.86 -5.40
C GLU A 153 -5.45 -22.75 -6.47
N GLN A 154 -4.33 -23.43 -6.23
CA GLN A 154 -3.34 -23.72 -7.26
C GLN A 154 -3.97 -24.67 -8.29
N ALA A 155 -4.10 -24.23 -9.55
CA ALA A 155 -4.61 -25.04 -10.65
C ALA A 155 -3.69 -26.23 -11.01
#